data_AF-A0A1B2HMD3-F1
#
_entry.id   AF-A0A1B2HMD3-F1
#
_cell.length_a   1.000
_cell.length_b   1.000
_cell.length_c   1.000
_cell.angle_alpha   90.00
_cell.angle_beta   90.00
_cell.angle_gamma   90.00
#
_symmetry.space_group_name_H-M   'P 1'
#
loop_
_entity.id
_entity.type
_entity.pdbx_description
1 polymer ?
#
loop_
_entity_poly.entity_id
_entity_poly.type
_entity_poly.pdbx_seq_one_letter_code
_entity_poly.pdbx_strand_id
1 'polypeptide(L)'
;MTPSTGVECAAAVVPVDYSNPENGNLEIALSRRKATDPARRRGVLLTNPGGSGLSAVNWFTGQTDVLRVYDVIGVDPRGVGYSYGTQLGSVYGSMFPTRLDRSVLDSALDPLKTWHEQDVDVVDAIVENLRKWTEWTAARHGTYGLGTTPAAVRGELDAIAEKLKSGPHGGYADVTSFDHATGAARYRRSWAAFARHIASIKASTSDPAEAPAVVSALRRGDIEPTSPGPSTRSSASGTGRATSTPTTTT
;
A
#
# COMPACT_ATOMS: atom_id res chain seq x y z
N MET A 1 -18.87 1.92 9.45
CA MET A 1 -18.70 2.01 7.98
C MET A 1 -19.90 1.34 7.34
N THR A 2 -20.58 2.00 6.41
CA THR A 2 -21.69 1.40 5.64
C THR A 2 -21.11 0.52 4.52
N PRO A 3 -21.65 -0.68 4.25
CA PRO A 3 -21.15 -1.55 3.19
C PRO A 3 -21.24 -0.88 1.82
N SER A 4 -20.23 -1.08 0.98
CA SER A 4 -20.28 -0.67 -0.43
C SER A 4 -21.35 -1.44 -1.21
N THR A 5 -21.90 -0.87 -2.28
CA THR A 5 -22.88 -1.55 -3.14
C THR A 5 -22.33 -2.88 -3.68
N GLY A 6 -23.13 -3.95 -3.57
CA GLY A 6 -22.73 -5.29 -4.01
C GLY A 6 -21.84 -6.06 -3.02
N VAL A 7 -21.72 -5.57 -1.78
CA VAL A 7 -21.06 -6.27 -0.67
C VAL A 7 -22.11 -6.80 0.29
N GLU A 8 -22.00 -8.08 0.63
CA GLU A 8 -22.79 -8.74 1.67
C GLU A 8 -21.99 -8.72 2.97
N CYS A 9 -22.60 -8.34 4.09
CA CYS A 9 -21.92 -8.30 5.39
C CYS A 9 -22.53 -9.31 6.36
N ALA A 10 -21.69 -9.83 7.26
CA ALA A 10 -22.07 -10.73 8.33
C ALA A 10 -21.17 -10.50 9.55
N ALA A 11 -21.54 -11.10 10.69
CA ALA A 11 -20.70 -11.16 11.87
C ALA A 11 -20.54 -12.62 12.31
N ALA A 12 -19.35 -12.98 12.79
CA ALA A 12 -19.10 -14.24 13.48
C ALA A 12 -18.92 -13.98 14.97
N VAL A 13 -19.75 -14.61 15.78
CA VAL A 13 -19.64 -14.56 17.25
C VAL A 13 -18.59 -15.58 17.68
N VAL A 14 -17.58 -15.12 18.43
CA VAL A 14 -16.47 -15.95 18.90
C VAL A 14 -16.16 -15.63 20.37
N PRO A 15 -15.69 -16.59 21.17
CA PRO A 15 -15.37 -16.35 22.57
C PRO A 15 -14.18 -15.39 22.71
N VAL A 16 -14.21 -14.50 23.69
CA VAL A 16 -13.09 -13.61 24.00
C VAL A 16 -11.84 -14.42 24.37
N ASP A 17 -12.04 -15.49 25.13
CA ASP A 17 -11.00 -16.43 25.55
C ASP A 17 -11.39 -17.86 25.12
N TYR A 18 -10.65 -18.45 24.20
CA TYR A 18 -10.91 -19.83 23.75
C TYR A 18 -10.62 -20.88 24.82
N SER A 19 -9.82 -20.56 25.84
CA SER A 19 -9.56 -21.45 26.99
C SER A 19 -10.65 -21.36 28.06
N ASN A 20 -11.44 -20.27 28.06
CA ASN A 20 -12.60 -20.08 28.93
C ASN A 20 -13.76 -19.44 28.14
N PRO A 21 -14.46 -20.22 27.30
CA PRO A 21 -15.41 -19.69 26.32
C PRO A 21 -16.66 -19.05 26.93
N GLU A 22 -16.95 -19.36 28.20
CA GLU A 22 -18.05 -18.74 28.95
C GLU A 22 -17.74 -17.30 29.37
N ASN A 23 -16.47 -16.88 29.30
CA ASN A 23 -16.00 -15.55 29.68
C ASN A 23 -16.25 -14.49 28.59
N GLY A 24 -17.45 -14.50 28.03
CA GLY A 24 -17.93 -13.50 27.07
C GLY A 24 -17.56 -13.77 25.62
N ASN A 25 -18.27 -13.06 24.74
CA ASN A 25 -18.14 -13.16 23.29
C ASN A 25 -17.78 -11.82 22.67
N LEU A 26 -17.17 -11.87 21.48
CA LEU A 26 -16.98 -10.72 20.59
C LEU A 26 -17.45 -11.06 19.19
N GLU A 27 -17.86 -10.04 18.44
CA GLU A 27 -18.25 -10.16 17.04
C GLU A 27 -17.08 -9.80 16.12
N ILE A 28 -16.81 -10.68 15.16
CA ILE A 28 -15.86 -10.45 14.08
C ILE A 28 -16.64 -10.07 12.83
N ALA A 29 -16.41 -8.86 12.31
CA ALA A 29 -17.04 -8.39 11.09
C ALA A 29 -16.46 -9.10 9.86
N LEU A 30 -17.37 -9.55 9.00
CA LEU A 30 -17.08 -10.19 7.72
C LEU A 30 -17.80 -9.43 6.60
N SER A 31 -17.15 -9.39 5.46
CA SER A 31 -17.72 -8.87 4.22
C SER A 31 -17.45 -9.86 3.10
N ARG A 32 -18.39 -9.97 2.15
CA ARG A 32 -18.26 -10.78 0.95
C ARG A 32 -18.60 -9.95 -0.26
N ARG A 33 -17.71 -9.98 -1.24
CA ARG A 33 -18.02 -9.59 -2.62
C ARG A 33 -18.01 -10.84 -3.48
N LYS A 34 -19.15 -11.16 -4.08
CA LYS A 34 -19.30 -12.32 -4.96
C LYS A 34 -18.45 -12.20 -6.21
N ALA A 35 -18.02 -13.34 -6.75
CA ALA A 35 -17.35 -13.42 -8.03
C ALA A 35 -18.20 -12.75 -9.12
N THR A 36 -17.58 -11.93 -9.97
CA THR A 36 -18.29 -11.24 -11.07
C THR A 36 -18.57 -12.16 -12.26
N ASP A 37 -17.90 -13.31 -12.35
CA ASP A 37 -18.18 -14.37 -13.31
C ASP A 37 -18.45 -15.71 -12.58
N PRO A 38 -19.70 -15.94 -12.14
CA PRO A 38 -20.06 -17.14 -11.39
C PRO A 38 -19.82 -18.45 -12.14
N ALA A 39 -19.87 -18.43 -13.48
CA ALA A 39 -19.66 -19.61 -14.31
C ALA A 39 -18.20 -20.10 -14.25
N ARG A 40 -17.26 -19.21 -13.94
CA ARG A 40 -15.83 -19.54 -13.74
C ARG A 40 -15.41 -19.50 -12.28
N ARG A 41 -16.36 -19.51 -11.34
CA ARG A 41 -16.08 -19.41 -9.91
C ARG A 41 -15.21 -20.57 -9.43
N ARG A 42 -14.06 -20.23 -8.85
CA ARG A 42 -13.05 -21.15 -8.30
C ARG A 42 -13.20 -21.38 -6.80
N GLY A 43 -13.91 -20.50 -6.09
CA GLY A 43 -14.15 -20.67 -4.65
C GLY A 43 -14.18 -19.36 -3.89
N VAL A 44 -13.77 -19.43 -2.63
CA VAL A 44 -13.68 -18.30 -1.71
C VAL A 44 -12.21 -17.92 -1.53
N LEU A 45 -11.90 -16.62 -1.57
CA LEU A 45 -10.60 -16.08 -1.18
C LEU A 45 -10.76 -15.20 0.05
N LEU A 46 -10.16 -15.60 1.17
CA LEU A 46 -10.06 -14.75 2.35
C LEU A 46 -8.89 -13.79 2.19
N THR A 47 -9.14 -12.51 2.45
CA THR A 47 -8.13 -11.45 2.34
C THR A 47 -8.01 -10.71 3.66
N ASN A 48 -6.77 -10.33 3.98
CA ASN A 48 -6.44 -9.47 5.09
C ASN A 48 -5.40 -8.45 4.59
N PRO A 49 -5.65 -7.13 4.71
CA PRO A 49 -4.74 -6.10 4.20
C PRO A 49 -3.46 -5.93 5.03
N GLY A 50 -3.32 -6.64 6.15
CA GLY A 50 -2.32 -6.32 7.17
C GLY A 50 -2.56 -4.95 7.80
N GLY A 51 -1.59 -4.46 8.58
CA GLY A 51 -1.71 -3.23 9.34
C GLY A 51 -2.72 -3.34 10.48
N SER A 52 -2.48 -2.65 11.59
CA SER A 52 -3.45 -2.63 12.69
C SER A 52 -4.62 -1.70 12.40
N GLY A 53 -5.83 -2.23 12.43
CA GLY A 53 -7.05 -1.44 12.29
C GLY A 53 -7.40 -1.04 10.88
N LEU A 54 -6.72 -1.59 9.87
CA LEU A 54 -7.26 -1.56 8.51
C LEU A 54 -8.41 -2.55 8.44
N SER A 55 -9.63 -2.01 8.31
CA SER A 55 -10.81 -2.84 8.08
C SER A 55 -10.74 -3.43 6.68
N ALA A 56 -10.88 -4.75 6.61
CA ALA A 56 -10.99 -5.49 5.37
C ALA A 56 -12.42 -5.45 4.80
N VAL A 57 -13.41 -4.90 5.53
CA VAL A 57 -14.84 -4.91 5.17
C VAL A 57 -15.14 -4.27 3.80
N ASN A 58 -14.26 -3.40 3.32
CA ASN A 58 -14.34 -2.81 1.98
C ASN A 58 -13.07 -3.05 1.13
N TRP A 59 -12.20 -3.98 1.53
CA TRP A 59 -10.91 -4.24 0.88
C TRP A 59 -11.07 -5.12 -0.37
N PHE A 60 -11.81 -4.60 -1.35
CA PHE A 60 -12.07 -5.24 -2.64
C PHE A 60 -11.47 -4.44 -3.80
N THR A 61 -10.90 -3.27 -3.54
CA THR A 61 -10.35 -2.36 -4.54
C THR A 61 -9.05 -2.93 -5.12
N GLY A 62 -8.86 -2.81 -6.45
CA GLY A 62 -7.67 -3.29 -7.15
C GLY A 62 -7.62 -4.79 -7.48
N GLN A 63 -8.54 -5.60 -6.95
CA GLN A 63 -8.55 -7.07 -7.14
C GLN A 63 -9.43 -7.53 -8.31
N THR A 64 -9.41 -6.84 -9.45
CA THR A 64 -10.40 -7.05 -10.53
C THR A 64 -10.37 -8.46 -11.13
N ASP A 65 -9.19 -9.02 -11.39
CA ASP A 65 -9.05 -10.38 -11.92
C ASP A 65 -9.36 -11.47 -10.89
N VAL A 66 -9.05 -11.21 -9.63
CA VAL A 66 -9.34 -12.12 -8.51
C VAL A 66 -10.84 -12.16 -8.24
N LEU A 67 -11.49 -11.00 -8.14
CA LEU A 67 -12.94 -10.83 -8.03
C LEU A 67 -13.70 -11.41 -9.21
N ARG A 68 -13.04 -11.67 -10.36
CA ARG A 68 -13.70 -12.33 -11.48
C ARG A 68 -14.08 -13.77 -11.16
N VAL A 69 -13.22 -14.49 -10.43
CA VAL A 69 -13.36 -15.94 -10.24
C VAL A 69 -13.44 -16.37 -8.78
N TYR A 70 -13.21 -15.49 -7.81
CA TYR A 70 -13.37 -15.78 -6.39
C TYR A 70 -14.45 -14.92 -5.76
N ASP A 71 -15.20 -15.51 -4.83
CA ASP A 71 -15.88 -14.71 -3.81
C ASP A 71 -14.80 -14.22 -2.85
N VAL A 72 -14.58 -12.92 -2.79
CA VAL A 72 -13.58 -12.34 -1.90
C VAL A 72 -14.22 -12.03 -0.56
N ILE A 73 -13.59 -12.50 0.51
CA ILE A 73 -14.00 -12.25 1.90
C ILE A 73 -12.98 -11.33 2.55
N GLY A 74 -13.45 -10.20 3.06
CA GLY A 74 -12.68 -9.35 3.96
C GLY A 74 -13.05 -9.69 5.41
N VAL A 75 -12.04 -9.95 6.25
CA VAL A 75 -12.22 -10.23 7.69
C VAL A 75 -11.45 -9.20 8.50
N ASP A 76 -12.13 -8.60 9.49
CA ASP A 76 -11.48 -7.73 10.48
C ASP A 76 -10.95 -8.61 11.63
N PRO A 77 -9.64 -8.88 11.71
CA PRO A 77 -9.10 -9.79 12.73
C PRO A 77 -9.28 -9.22 14.15
N ARG A 78 -9.33 -10.11 15.14
CA ARG A 78 -9.40 -9.77 16.57
C ARG A 78 -8.17 -8.95 16.99
N GLY A 79 -8.36 -7.95 17.86
CA GLY A 79 -7.26 -7.19 18.45
C GLY A 79 -6.75 -6.08 17.53
N VAL A 80 -7.55 -5.02 17.41
CA VAL A 80 -7.21 -3.81 16.65
C VAL A 80 -5.96 -3.13 17.24
N GLY A 81 -4.77 -3.45 16.71
CA GLY A 81 -3.45 -3.01 17.22
C GLY A 81 -2.34 -3.90 16.64
N TYR A 82 -1.16 -3.34 16.32
CA TYR A 82 -0.09 -3.85 15.41
C TYR A 82 -0.24 -5.31 14.95
N SER A 83 -0.72 -5.54 13.71
CA SER A 83 -0.76 -6.91 13.15
C SER A 83 -0.35 -7.01 11.69
N TYR A 84 0.16 -8.20 11.40
CA TYR A 84 1.00 -8.64 10.31
C TYR A 84 0.22 -9.75 9.58
N GLY A 85 -0.54 -9.38 8.53
CA GLY A 85 -1.48 -10.29 7.85
C GLY A 85 -0.82 -11.58 7.36
N THR A 86 0.48 -11.53 7.10
CA THR A 86 1.28 -12.69 6.71
C THR A 86 1.78 -13.54 7.90
N GLN A 87 1.83 -13.03 9.14
CA GLN A 87 1.90 -13.87 10.36
C GLN A 87 0.63 -14.67 10.52
N LEU A 88 -0.52 -14.01 10.35
CA LEU A 88 -1.80 -14.67 10.56
C LEU A 88 -1.96 -15.82 9.56
N GLY A 89 -1.60 -15.57 8.30
CA GLY A 89 -1.53 -16.62 7.28
C GLY A 89 -0.56 -17.75 7.63
N SER A 90 0.65 -17.44 8.13
CA SER A 90 1.66 -18.46 8.45
C SER A 90 1.29 -19.29 9.70
N VAL A 91 0.75 -18.66 10.75
CA VAL A 91 0.25 -19.34 11.95
C VAL A 91 -0.94 -20.23 11.61
N TYR A 92 -1.91 -19.71 10.84
CA TYR A 92 -3.08 -20.51 10.42
C TYR A 92 -2.66 -21.73 9.59
N GLY A 93 -1.77 -21.55 8.60
CA GLY A 93 -1.25 -22.65 7.79
C GLY A 93 -0.48 -23.70 8.60
N SER A 94 0.20 -23.27 9.68
CA SER A 94 0.93 -24.18 10.57
C SER A 94 0.00 -24.95 11.51
N MET A 95 -1.02 -24.30 12.08
CA MET A 95 -1.98 -24.94 13.00
C MET A 95 -3.03 -25.79 12.29
N PHE A 96 -3.44 -25.40 11.08
CA PHE A 96 -4.52 -26.05 10.32
C PHE A 96 -4.10 -26.42 8.89
N PRO A 97 -3.03 -27.19 8.70
CA PRO A 97 -2.44 -27.43 7.37
C PRO A 97 -3.38 -28.16 6.40
N THR A 98 -4.35 -28.92 6.91
CA THR A 98 -5.37 -29.62 6.09
C THR A 98 -6.60 -28.78 5.78
N ARG A 99 -6.70 -27.57 6.35
CA ARG A 99 -7.82 -26.62 6.14
C ARG A 99 -7.44 -25.45 5.22
N LEU A 100 -6.19 -25.41 4.75
CA LEU A 100 -5.67 -24.40 3.85
C LEU A 100 -5.38 -25.02 2.48
N ASP A 101 -6.07 -24.57 1.43
CA ASP A 101 -5.81 -25.05 0.06
C ASP A 101 -4.60 -24.35 -0.55
N ARG A 102 -4.63 -23.01 -0.65
CA ARG A 102 -3.55 -22.19 -1.22
C ARG A 102 -3.39 -20.91 -0.39
N SER A 103 -2.16 -20.42 -0.26
CA SER A 103 -1.84 -19.16 0.40
C SER A 103 -0.87 -18.30 -0.42
N VAL A 104 -1.05 -16.98 -0.34
CA VAL A 104 -0.13 -15.98 -0.86
C VAL A 104 0.16 -15.02 0.27
N LEU A 105 1.44 -14.88 0.62
CA LEU A 105 1.91 -13.98 1.66
C LEU A 105 2.75 -12.88 1.00
N ASP A 106 2.15 -11.71 0.78
CA ASP A 106 2.86 -10.54 0.23
C ASP A 106 3.43 -9.70 1.39
N SER A 107 4.70 -9.30 1.28
CA SER A 107 5.45 -8.59 2.33
C SER A 107 5.51 -9.36 3.66
N ALA A 108 6.12 -10.55 3.61
CA ALA A 108 6.29 -11.40 4.78
C ALA A 108 7.38 -10.86 5.74
N LEU A 109 7.00 -10.59 6.98
CA LEU A 109 7.80 -10.51 8.20
C LEU A 109 8.21 -11.90 8.73
N ASP A 110 9.30 -11.88 9.48
CA ASP A 110 9.86 -13.04 10.13
C ASP A 110 9.15 -13.29 11.48
N PRO A 111 8.43 -14.42 11.67
CA PRO A 111 7.72 -14.70 12.91
C PRO A 111 8.66 -14.99 14.09
N LEU A 112 9.97 -15.12 13.87
CA LEU A 112 10.98 -15.33 14.91
C LEU A 112 11.59 -14.03 15.45
N LYS A 113 11.33 -12.88 14.78
CA LYS A 113 11.84 -11.58 15.20
C LYS A 113 10.86 -10.86 16.11
N THR A 114 11.39 -10.13 17.09
CA THR A 114 10.62 -9.15 17.86
C THR A 114 10.15 -8.00 16.96
N TRP A 115 9.09 -7.28 17.39
CA TRP A 115 8.63 -6.10 16.65
C TRP A 115 9.73 -5.05 16.46
N HIS A 116 10.58 -4.87 17.47
CA HIS A 116 11.70 -3.93 17.37
C HIS A 116 12.71 -4.33 16.28
N GLU A 117 13.09 -5.61 16.21
CA GLU A 117 14.01 -6.09 15.17
C GLU A 117 13.39 -5.94 13.77
N GLN A 118 12.10 -6.23 13.62
CA GLN A 118 11.39 -6.03 12.35
C GLN A 118 11.29 -4.55 11.96
N ASP A 119 11.08 -3.66 12.94
CA ASP A 119 11.07 -2.21 12.72
C ASP A 119 12.47 -1.68 12.35
N VAL A 120 13.53 -2.30 12.87
CA VAL A 120 14.91 -1.97 12.47
C VAL A 120 15.19 -2.45 11.05
N ASP A 121 14.73 -3.64 10.65
CA ASP A 121 14.94 -4.16 9.28
C ASP A 121 14.39 -3.22 8.19
N VAL A 122 13.29 -2.50 8.47
CA VAL A 122 12.70 -1.57 7.49
C VAL A 122 13.48 -0.25 7.35
N VAL A 123 14.35 0.09 8.30
CA VAL A 123 15.13 1.35 8.27
C VAL A 123 16.03 1.40 7.04
N ASP A 124 16.76 0.32 6.74
CA ASP A 124 17.64 0.26 5.58
C ASP A 124 16.87 0.47 4.27
N ALA A 125 15.68 -0.12 4.16
CA ALA A 125 14.80 0.04 3.01
C ALA A 125 14.27 1.48 2.89
N ILE A 126 13.93 2.13 4.00
CA ILE A 126 13.48 3.53 4.03
C ILE A 126 14.62 4.46 3.61
N VAL A 127 15.83 4.27 4.15
CA VAL A 127 17.02 5.07 3.81
C VAL A 127 17.36 4.92 2.33
N GLU A 128 17.36 3.70 1.81
CA GLU A 128 17.62 3.42 0.39
C GLU A 128 16.52 4.02 -0.51
N ASN A 129 15.26 3.97 -0.10
CA ASN A 129 14.19 4.62 -0.85
C ASN A 129 14.33 6.15 -0.85
N LEU A 130 14.71 6.73 0.28
CA LEU A 130 14.97 8.17 0.37
C LEU A 130 16.12 8.58 -0.54
N ARG A 131 17.20 7.79 -0.61
CA ARG A 131 18.30 7.99 -1.57
C ARG A 131 17.79 8.00 -3.02
N LYS A 132 16.95 7.03 -3.39
CA LYS A 132 16.36 6.97 -4.74
C LYS A 132 15.46 8.19 -5.03
N TRP A 133 14.71 8.64 -4.03
CA TRP A 133 13.86 9.83 -4.17
C TRP A 133 14.69 11.11 -4.34
N THR A 134 15.77 11.29 -3.58
CA THR A 134 16.64 12.48 -3.72
C THR A 134 17.35 12.49 -5.08
N GLU A 135 17.82 11.35 -5.57
CA GLU A 135 18.37 11.20 -6.93
C GLU A 135 17.34 11.56 -8.02
N TRP A 136 16.14 11.02 -7.91
CA TRP A 136 15.06 11.28 -8.86
C TRP A 136 14.64 12.75 -8.89
N THR A 137 14.62 13.39 -7.72
CA THR A 137 14.25 14.80 -7.55
C THR A 137 15.35 15.73 -8.04
N ALA A 138 16.61 15.43 -7.73
CA ALA A 138 17.77 16.19 -8.19
C ALA A 138 17.87 16.22 -9.72
N ALA A 139 17.65 15.07 -10.37
CA ALA A 139 17.56 14.97 -11.83
C ALA A 139 16.41 15.80 -12.45
N ARG A 140 15.50 16.31 -11.61
CA ARG A 140 14.34 17.15 -11.98
C ARG A 140 14.42 18.53 -11.32
N HIS A 141 15.62 19.02 -11.06
CA HIS A 141 15.85 20.34 -10.48
C HIS A 141 15.07 21.45 -11.19
N GLY A 142 15.05 21.45 -12.53
CA GLY A 142 14.32 22.46 -13.31
C GLY A 142 12.81 22.48 -13.06
N THR A 143 12.24 21.42 -12.48
CA THR A 143 10.81 21.36 -12.10
C THR A 143 10.59 21.70 -10.63
N TYR A 144 11.45 21.22 -9.73
CA TYR A 144 11.19 21.29 -8.28
C TYR A 144 12.04 22.32 -7.53
N GLY A 145 13.16 22.77 -8.09
CA GLY A 145 14.02 23.78 -7.47
C GLY A 145 14.71 23.34 -6.16
N LEU A 146 14.74 22.04 -5.86
CA LEU A 146 15.27 21.46 -4.60
C LEU A 146 16.78 21.18 -4.63
N GLY A 147 17.50 21.74 -5.60
CA GLY A 147 18.92 21.44 -5.84
C GLY A 147 19.17 20.39 -6.93
N THR A 148 20.41 20.39 -7.47
CA THR A 148 20.84 19.56 -8.61
C THR A 148 21.56 18.28 -8.20
N THR A 149 21.79 18.07 -6.90
CA THR A 149 22.44 16.86 -6.35
C THR A 149 21.55 16.20 -5.30
N PRO A 150 21.65 14.89 -5.09
CA PRO A 150 20.91 14.19 -4.03
C PRO A 150 21.16 14.79 -2.65
N ALA A 151 22.40 15.22 -2.37
CA ALA A 151 22.79 15.86 -1.12
C ALA A 151 22.11 17.22 -0.94
N ALA A 152 21.99 18.03 -2.00
CA ALA A 152 21.27 19.31 -1.93
C ALA A 152 19.78 19.09 -1.62
N VAL A 153 19.14 18.12 -2.29
CA VAL A 153 17.73 17.76 -2.02
C VAL A 153 17.56 17.27 -0.57
N ARG A 154 18.49 16.46 -0.07
CA ARG A 154 18.48 16.02 1.32
C ARG A 154 18.62 17.20 2.30
N GLY A 155 19.50 18.15 1.99
CA GLY A 155 19.68 19.36 2.79
C GLY A 155 18.40 20.20 2.93
N GLU A 156 17.52 20.21 1.92
CA GLU A 156 16.20 20.86 2.03
C GLU A 156 15.28 20.17 3.05
N LEU A 157 15.30 18.83 3.10
CA LEU A 157 14.56 18.07 4.12
C LEU A 157 15.13 18.34 5.52
N ASP A 158 16.45 18.30 5.66
CA ASP A 158 17.12 18.53 6.94
C ASP A 158 16.85 19.98 7.44
N ALA A 159 16.82 20.97 6.54
CA ALA A 159 16.48 22.35 6.90
C ALA A 159 15.03 22.49 7.40
N ILE A 160 14.08 21.73 6.85
CA ILE A 160 12.69 21.68 7.35
C ILE A 160 12.65 21.05 8.75
N ALA A 161 13.34 19.91 8.93
CA ALA A 161 13.43 19.23 10.23
C ALA A 161 14.06 20.13 11.31
N GLU A 162 15.11 20.90 10.98
CA GLU A 162 15.71 21.85 11.92
C GLU A 162 14.73 22.96 12.34
N LYS A 163 13.97 23.53 11.40
CA LYS A 163 12.94 24.54 11.72
C LYS A 163 11.87 23.98 12.64
N LEU A 164 11.47 22.72 12.43
CA LEU A 164 10.45 22.05 13.25
C LEU A 164 10.84 21.89 14.72
N LYS A 165 12.14 21.94 15.06
CA LYS A 165 12.60 21.94 16.46
C LYS A 165 12.17 23.20 17.23
N SER A 166 11.87 24.29 16.53
CA SER A 166 11.42 25.57 17.12
C SER A 166 9.90 25.76 17.09
N GLY A 167 9.16 24.83 16.48
CA GLY A 167 7.70 24.87 16.41
C GLY A 167 7.16 24.41 15.04
N PRO A 168 5.83 24.40 14.87
CA PRO A 168 5.19 23.93 13.63
C PRO A 168 5.68 24.68 12.38
N HIS A 169 5.95 23.96 11.30
CA HIS A 169 6.45 24.51 10.04
C HIS A 169 5.98 23.69 8.84
N GLY A 170 5.63 24.36 7.74
CA GLY A 170 5.30 23.68 6.48
C GLY A 170 4.11 22.73 6.54
N GLY A 171 3.19 22.91 7.51
CA GLY A 171 2.05 22.02 7.73
C GLY A 171 2.34 20.80 8.61
N TYR A 172 3.53 20.69 9.19
CA TYR A 172 3.90 19.67 10.16
C TYR A 172 3.92 20.23 11.58
N ALA A 173 3.49 19.42 12.55
CA ALA A 173 3.43 19.82 13.96
C ALA A 173 4.81 19.78 14.63
N ASP A 174 5.64 18.81 14.22
CA ASP A 174 6.92 18.47 14.83
C ASP A 174 7.79 17.66 13.85
N VAL A 175 9.02 17.36 14.27
CA VAL A 175 9.96 16.53 13.50
C VAL A 175 9.41 15.12 13.27
N THR A 176 8.74 14.54 14.27
CA THR A 176 8.18 13.17 14.19
C THR A 176 7.18 13.02 13.06
N SER A 177 6.24 13.95 12.93
CA SER A 177 5.22 13.96 11.87
C SER A 177 5.84 14.17 10.48
N PHE A 178 6.91 14.96 10.40
CA PHE A 178 7.66 15.16 9.16
C PHE A 178 8.49 13.93 8.74
N ASP A 179 9.19 13.30 9.68
CA ASP A 179 9.95 12.07 9.44
C ASP A 179 9.03 10.93 9.00
N HIS A 180 7.85 10.82 9.61
CA HIS A 180 6.83 9.88 9.17
C HIS A 180 6.40 10.12 7.71
N ALA A 181 6.20 11.39 7.32
CA ALA A 181 5.83 11.74 5.94
C ALA A 181 6.97 11.43 4.95
N THR A 182 8.21 11.73 5.31
CA THR A 182 9.40 11.44 4.52
C THR A 182 9.58 9.92 4.32
N GLY A 183 9.45 9.13 5.38
CA GLY A 183 9.49 7.67 5.30
C GLY A 183 8.30 7.07 4.54
N ALA A 184 7.12 7.70 4.59
CA ALA A 184 5.93 7.27 3.86
C ALA A 184 5.99 7.56 2.35
N ALA A 185 6.94 8.37 1.86
CA ALA A 185 7.19 8.62 0.44
C ALA A 185 7.85 7.43 -0.30
N ARG A 186 7.54 6.20 0.12
CA ARG A 186 8.08 4.94 -0.43
C ARG A 186 7.48 4.50 -1.76
N TYR A 187 6.30 5.02 -2.12
CA TYR A 187 5.68 4.69 -3.39
C TYR A 187 6.13 5.66 -4.48
N ARG A 188 6.76 5.16 -5.54
CA ARG A 188 7.25 6.01 -6.64
C ARG A 188 6.17 6.93 -7.26
N ARG A 189 4.92 6.48 -7.26
CA ARG A 189 3.75 7.27 -7.71
C ARG A 189 3.48 8.53 -6.89
N SER A 190 3.93 8.60 -5.64
CA SER A 190 3.75 9.78 -4.78
C SER A 190 4.94 10.75 -4.79
N TRP A 191 6.06 10.38 -5.43
CA TRP A 191 7.30 11.17 -5.42
C TRP A 191 7.13 12.58 -5.95
N ALA A 192 6.37 12.75 -7.03
CA ALA A 192 6.12 14.06 -7.62
C ALA A 192 5.24 14.96 -6.74
N ALA A 193 4.30 14.38 -5.99
CA ALA A 193 3.46 15.14 -5.05
C ALA A 193 4.30 15.57 -3.84
N PHE A 194 5.11 14.66 -3.31
CA PHE A 194 6.00 14.97 -2.20
C PHE A 194 7.03 16.04 -2.56
N ALA A 195 7.70 15.94 -3.72
CA ALA A 195 8.65 16.95 -4.18
C ALA A 195 8.03 18.34 -4.35
N ARG A 196 6.79 18.43 -4.87
CA ARG A 196 6.06 19.71 -4.95
C ARG A 196 5.75 20.30 -3.58
N HIS A 197 5.38 19.46 -2.62
CA HIS A 197 5.11 19.92 -1.27
C HIS A 197 6.37 20.45 -0.58
N ILE A 198 7.50 19.74 -0.67
CA ILE A 198 8.78 20.24 -0.15
C ILE A 198 9.18 21.56 -0.83
N ALA A 199 8.97 21.68 -2.15
CA ALA A 199 9.22 22.92 -2.88
C ALA A 199 8.33 24.08 -2.41
N SER A 200 7.05 23.83 -2.09
CA SER A 200 6.15 24.88 -1.58
C SER A 200 6.52 25.33 -0.17
N ILE A 201 6.98 24.41 0.69
CA ILE A 201 7.53 24.74 2.02
C ILE A 201 8.79 25.61 1.88
N LYS A 202 9.73 25.21 1.01
CA LYS A 202 10.93 26.00 0.71
C LYS A 202 10.59 27.41 0.25
N ALA A 203 9.58 27.56 -0.62
CA ALA A 203 9.12 28.84 -1.13
C ALA A 203 8.25 29.64 -0.13
N SER A 204 7.99 29.11 1.07
CA SER A 204 7.05 29.69 2.04
C SER A 204 5.64 29.93 1.47
N THR A 205 5.22 29.07 0.54
CA THR A 205 3.90 29.12 -0.13
C THR A 205 3.01 27.92 0.24
N SER A 206 3.50 27.02 1.10
CA SER A 206 2.74 25.85 1.55
C SER A 206 1.48 26.25 2.32
N ASP A 207 0.33 25.72 1.92
CA ASP A 207 -0.88 25.77 2.73
C ASP A 207 -0.81 24.69 3.82
N PRO A 208 -0.84 25.04 5.12
CA PRO A 208 -0.86 24.06 6.21
C PRO A 208 -2.01 23.05 6.13
N ALA A 209 -3.12 23.39 5.46
CA ALA A 209 -4.25 22.49 5.24
C ALA A 209 -3.96 21.37 4.21
N GLU A 210 -2.93 21.53 3.36
CA GLU A 210 -2.57 20.53 2.35
C GLU A 210 -1.69 19.39 2.90
N ALA A 211 -0.91 19.63 3.96
CA ALA A 211 0.01 18.63 4.51
C ALA A 211 -0.69 17.32 4.95
N PRO A 212 -1.84 17.34 5.65
CA PRO A 212 -2.60 16.13 5.96
C PRO A 212 -3.07 15.37 4.72
N ALA A 213 -3.42 16.07 3.64
CA ALA A 213 -3.86 15.46 2.39
C ALA A 213 -2.70 14.81 1.63
N VAL A 214 -1.52 15.45 1.60
CA VAL A 214 -0.28 14.87 1.05
C VAL A 214 0.12 13.62 1.84
N VAL A 215 0.12 13.69 3.19
CA VAL A 215 0.40 12.54 4.06
C VAL A 215 -0.61 11.41 3.88
N SER A 216 -1.89 11.73 3.73
CA SER A 216 -2.94 10.74 3.43
C SER A 216 -2.72 10.08 2.05
N ALA A 217 -2.36 10.87 1.03
CA ALA A 217 -2.11 10.39 -0.32
C ALA A 217 -0.82 9.54 -0.45
N LEU A 218 0.18 9.81 0.40
CA LEU A 218 1.38 8.97 0.57
C LEU A 218 1.04 7.59 1.14
N ARG A 219 0.03 7.51 2.03
CA ARG A 219 -0.42 6.24 2.64
C ARG A 219 -1.28 5.36 1.73
N ARG A 220 -2.13 5.96 0.87
CA ARG A 220 -3.32 5.25 0.36
C ARG A 220 -3.36 4.74 -1.07
N GLY A 221 -2.31 4.81 -1.90
CA GLY A 221 -2.46 4.25 -3.25
C GLY A 221 -3.28 5.11 -4.24
N ASP A 222 -3.96 6.18 -3.80
CA ASP A 222 -5.06 6.84 -4.57
C ASP A 222 -4.73 8.11 -5.39
N ILE A 223 -3.48 8.58 -5.49
CA ILE A 223 -3.07 9.56 -6.51
C ILE A 223 -3.18 8.93 -7.91
N GLU A 224 -4.05 9.51 -8.76
CA GLU A 224 -4.11 9.24 -10.21
C GLU A 224 -2.72 9.36 -10.87
N PRO A 225 -2.42 8.56 -11.91
CA PRO A 225 -1.16 8.69 -12.64
C PRO A 225 -1.01 10.10 -13.20
N THR A 226 -0.08 10.89 -12.66
CA THR A 226 0.20 12.21 -13.21
C THR A 226 1.03 12.07 -14.49
N SER A 227 0.35 12.38 -15.59
CA SER A 227 0.81 12.65 -16.97
C SER A 227 1.38 11.47 -17.78
N PRO A 228 0.88 11.23 -19.02
CA PRO A 228 1.51 10.34 -19.96
C PRO A 228 2.86 10.93 -20.39
N GLY A 229 3.96 10.20 -20.13
CA GLY A 229 5.22 10.45 -20.81
C GLY A 229 5.02 10.35 -22.33
N PRO A 230 5.84 11.04 -23.15
CA PRO A 230 5.62 11.13 -24.59
C PRO A 230 5.57 9.74 -25.22
N SER A 231 4.41 9.41 -25.82
CA SER A 231 4.21 8.16 -26.55
C SER A 231 4.87 8.26 -27.92
N THR A 232 6.15 7.93 -28.02
CA THR A 232 6.77 7.64 -29.31
C THR A 232 6.68 6.14 -29.59
N ARG A 233 5.46 5.65 -29.88
CA ARG A 233 5.31 4.39 -30.60
C ARG A 233 5.12 4.71 -32.07
N SER A 234 6.24 4.68 -32.81
CA SER A 234 6.26 4.77 -34.27
C SER A 234 5.32 3.72 -34.87
N SER A 235 4.24 4.16 -35.51
CA SER A 235 3.38 3.31 -36.32
C SER A 235 4.09 3.00 -37.65
N ALA A 236 4.81 1.88 -37.70
CA ALA A 236 5.17 1.28 -38.97
C ALA A 236 3.94 0.54 -39.52
N SER A 237 3.22 1.20 -40.43
CA SER A 237 2.23 0.59 -41.30
C SER A 237 2.94 -0.34 -42.29
N GLY A 238 2.73 -1.65 -42.14
CA GLY A 238 3.17 -2.66 -43.10
C GLY A 238 2.06 -3.67 -43.33
N THR A 239 1.24 -3.40 -44.35
CA THR A 239 0.27 -4.33 -44.94
C THR A 239 1.00 -5.51 -45.59
N GLY A 240 0.62 -6.74 -45.26
CA GLY A 240 1.19 -7.93 -45.88
C GLY A 240 0.59 -9.23 -45.35
N ARG A 241 -0.63 -9.56 -45.83
CA ARG A 241 -1.26 -10.87 -45.65
C ARG A 241 -0.53 -11.90 -46.51
N ALA A 242 -0.09 -13.01 -45.92
CA ALA A 242 0.15 -14.26 -46.64
C ALA A 242 -0.22 -15.45 -45.75
N THR A 243 -1.28 -16.14 -46.16
CA THR A 243 -1.75 -17.43 -45.66
C THR A 243 -0.88 -18.56 -46.21
N SER A 244 -0.36 -19.44 -45.35
CA SER A 244 0.02 -20.80 -45.77
C SER A 244 0.25 -21.74 -44.58
N THR A 245 -0.53 -22.81 -44.53
CA THR A 245 -0.19 -24.13 -43.98
C THR A 245 -0.83 -25.17 -44.91
N PRO A 246 -0.44 -26.45 -44.93
CA PRO A 246 0.79 -27.09 -44.44
C PRO A 246 1.49 -27.94 -45.55
N THR A 247 2.72 -28.41 -45.33
CA THR A 247 3.23 -29.57 -46.07
C THR A 247 4.04 -30.47 -45.14
N THR A 248 3.45 -31.62 -44.87
CA THR A 248 4.09 -32.80 -44.29
C THR A 248 4.79 -33.54 -45.42
N THR A 249 6.08 -33.86 -45.31
CA THR A 249 6.69 -34.94 -46.09
C THR A 249 7.82 -35.59 -45.31
N THR A 250 7.61 -36.90 -45.07
CA THR A 250 8.52 -38.03 -44.76
C THR A 250 9.49 -37.92 -43.60
#